data_AF-A0A8R1DGD2-F1
#
_entry.id   AF-A0A8R1DGD2-F1
#
_cell.length_a   1.000
_cell.length_b   1.000
_cell.length_c   1.000
_cell.angle_alpha   90.00
_cell.angle_beta   90.00
_cell.angle_gamma   90.00
#
_symmetry.space_group_name_H-M   'P 1'
#
loop_
_entity.id
_entity.type
_entity.pdbx_description
1 polymer ?
#
loop_
_entity_poly.entity_id
_entity_poly.type
_entity_poly.pdbx_seq_one_letter_code
_entity_poly.pdbx_strand_id
1 'polypeptide(L)'
;MRVCTKKTEEEIRRELFGPIQEAAKMPYQLNVDPRRSWCELSELRLSTLICQFKPCGINKHFHLLAIIDHMGKIYDNEHAQSEIYLSEEDKVRFRNHQREMLMGACPNGTDRLAFPPKYMCRPSLELIEQKLDEWFGLEYCEENESYPNSFSKLEEFRLPDYIMDEISQDKDEKDKERGSPVVAPTSNKRRRIAASED
;
A
#
# COMPACT_ATOMS: atom_id res chain seq x y z
N MET A 1 25.37 -46.67 -40.36
CA MET A 1 26.36 -46.28 -39.34
C MET A 1 25.58 -45.72 -38.14
N ARG A 2 25.59 -46.37 -36.96
CA ARG A 2 24.91 -45.87 -35.75
C ARG A 2 25.87 -44.97 -34.99
N VAL A 3 25.47 -43.72 -34.74
CA VAL A 3 26.25 -42.77 -33.94
C VAL A 3 25.93 -43.02 -32.47
N CYS A 4 26.88 -43.57 -31.71
CA CYS A 4 26.76 -43.70 -30.26
C CYS A 4 27.30 -42.44 -29.58
N THR A 5 26.44 -41.48 -29.26
CA THR A 5 26.80 -40.35 -28.40
C THR A 5 26.86 -40.81 -26.95
N LYS A 6 28.05 -40.76 -26.34
CA LYS A 6 28.22 -40.97 -24.89
C LYS A 6 27.80 -39.69 -24.19
N LYS A 7 26.68 -39.71 -23.46
CA LYS A 7 26.27 -38.64 -22.55
C LYS A 7 26.70 -38.99 -21.14
N THR A 8 27.05 -37.98 -20.36
CA THR A 8 27.36 -38.14 -18.93
C THR A 8 26.07 -38.38 -18.14
N GLU A 9 26.16 -39.03 -16.97
CA GLU A 9 24.99 -39.31 -16.11
C GLU A 9 24.26 -38.01 -15.72
N GLU A 10 25.00 -36.93 -15.52
CA GLU A 10 24.46 -35.61 -15.20
C GLU A 10 23.69 -34.98 -16.36
N GLU A 11 24.15 -35.15 -17.60
CA GLU A 11 23.42 -34.71 -18.80
C GLU A 11 22.14 -35.51 -18.99
N ILE A 12 22.19 -36.84 -18.80
CA ILE A 12 21.01 -37.70 -18.87
C ILE A 12 20.00 -37.28 -17.81
N ARG A 13 20.44 -37.02 -16.57
CA ARG A 13 19.54 -36.56 -15.50
C ARG A 13 18.93 -35.20 -15.80
N ARG A 14 19.71 -34.26 -16.32
CA ARG A 14 19.23 -32.91 -16.64
C ARG A 14 18.20 -32.93 -17.77
N GLU A 15 18.42 -33.75 -18.79
CA GLU A 15 17.55 -33.87 -19.95
C GLU A 15 16.23 -34.59 -19.62
N LEU A 16 16.29 -35.67 -18.82
CA LEU A 16 15.09 -36.43 -18.44
C LEU A 16 14.31 -35.82 -17.27
N PHE A 17 14.99 -35.30 -16.25
CA PHE A 17 14.36 -34.84 -15.01
C PHE A 17 14.35 -33.32 -14.84
N GLY A 18 15.14 -32.56 -15.62
CA GLY A 18 15.12 -31.09 -15.59
C GLY A 18 13.72 -30.52 -15.89
N PRO A 19 13.04 -30.93 -16.97
CA PRO A 19 11.69 -30.47 -17.29
C PRO A 19 10.66 -30.81 -16.20
N ILE A 20 10.80 -31.98 -15.56
CA ILE A 20 9.90 -32.42 -14.49
C ILE A 20 10.12 -31.58 -13.23
N GLN A 21 11.39 -31.27 -12.90
CA GLN A 21 11.73 -30.42 -11.76
C GLN A 21 11.32 -28.96 -11.98
N GLU A 22 11.41 -28.46 -13.21
CA GLU A 22 10.92 -27.13 -13.58
C GLU A 22 9.39 -27.06 -13.55
N ALA A 23 8.69 -28.06 -14.08
CA ALA A 23 7.24 -28.17 -14.00
C ALA A 23 6.75 -28.30 -12.55
N ALA A 24 7.45 -29.05 -11.69
CA ALA A 24 7.13 -29.19 -10.27
C ALA A 24 7.36 -27.89 -9.47
N LYS A 25 8.20 -26.98 -9.97
CA LYS A 25 8.39 -25.64 -9.39
C LYS A 25 7.28 -24.66 -9.80
N MET A 26 6.49 -24.99 -10.82
CA MET A 26 5.38 -24.12 -11.23
C MET A 26 4.22 -24.31 -10.26
N PRO A 27 3.79 -23.27 -9.52
CA PRO A 27 2.77 -23.41 -8.49
C PRO A 27 1.39 -23.77 -9.05
N TYR A 28 1.16 -23.59 -10.36
CA TYR A 28 -0.13 -23.80 -11.01
C TYR A 28 0.03 -24.45 -12.39
N GLN A 29 -0.92 -25.32 -12.75
CA GLN A 29 -0.89 -26.14 -13.98
C GLN A 29 -0.94 -25.32 -15.29
N LEU A 30 -1.37 -24.06 -15.23
CA LEU A 30 -1.61 -23.21 -16.40
C LEU A 30 -0.77 -21.92 -16.41
N ASN A 31 0.25 -21.78 -15.55
CA ASN A 31 1.01 -20.53 -15.39
C ASN A 31 0.18 -19.28 -15.07
N VAL A 32 -1.08 -19.45 -14.67
CA VAL A 32 -1.95 -18.37 -14.20
C VAL A 32 -2.00 -18.45 -12.68
N ASP A 33 -1.63 -17.36 -12.01
CA ASP A 33 -1.82 -17.25 -10.56
C ASP A 33 -3.29 -16.92 -10.25
N PRO A 34 -4.09 -17.83 -9.67
CA PRO A 34 -5.49 -17.62 -9.36
C PRO A 34 -5.72 -16.45 -8.40
N ARG A 35 -4.69 -16.02 -7.66
CA ARG A 35 -4.76 -14.87 -6.75
C ARG A 35 -4.67 -13.54 -7.48
N ARG A 36 -4.08 -13.52 -8.67
CA ARG A 36 -3.91 -12.33 -9.52
C ARG A 36 -4.85 -12.33 -10.72
N SER A 37 -5.51 -13.45 -11.01
CA SER A 37 -6.50 -13.53 -12.07
C SER A 37 -7.87 -13.04 -11.60
N TRP A 38 -8.49 -12.16 -12.38
CA TRP A 38 -9.88 -11.78 -12.20
C TRP A 38 -10.81 -12.91 -12.62
N CYS A 39 -11.88 -13.10 -11.86
CA CYS A 39 -13.03 -13.92 -12.22
C CYS A 39 -14.30 -13.07 -12.19
N GLU A 40 -15.35 -13.51 -12.89
CA GLU A 40 -16.63 -12.78 -13.00
C GLU A 40 -17.18 -12.33 -11.63
N LEU A 41 -17.07 -13.20 -10.63
CA LEU A 41 -17.59 -12.92 -9.30
C LEU A 41 -16.73 -11.91 -8.52
N SER A 42 -15.41 -11.90 -8.73
CA SER A 42 -14.54 -10.84 -8.18
C SER A 42 -14.70 -9.51 -8.91
N GLU A 43 -14.99 -9.54 -10.22
CA GLU A 43 -15.27 -8.32 -10.99
C GLU A 43 -16.60 -7.71 -10.53
N LEU A 44 -17.66 -8.52 -10.39
CA LEU A 44 -18.94 -8.08 -9.85
C LEU A 44 -18.79 -7.45 -8.45
N ARG A 45 -17.94 -8.05 -7.61
CA ARG A 45 -17.61 -7.50 -6.29
C ARG A 45 -16.95 -6.14 -6.43
N LEU A 46 -15.92 -6.02 -7.27
CA LEU A 46 -15.23 -4.76 -7.51
C LEU A 46 -16.22 -3.69 -8.00
N SER A 47 -17.09 -4.00 -8.96
CA SER A 47 -18.11 -3.07 -9.44
C SER A 47 -19.04 -2.59 -8.32
N THR A 48 -19.45 -3.50 -7.42
CA THR A 48 -20.28 -3.14 -6.25
C THR A 48 -19.52 -2.20 -5.31
N LEU A 49 -18.24 -2.45 -5.07
CA LEU A 49 -17.40 -1.64 -4.19
C LEU A 49 -17.09 -0.26 -4.78
N ILE A 50 -16.89 -0.14 -6.10
CA ILE A 50 -16.67 1.15 -6.77
C ILE A 50 -17.87 2.07 -6.60
N CYS A 51 -19.09 1.52 -6.64
CA CYS A 51 -20.31 2.30 -6.38
C CYS A 51 -20.40 2.79 -4.93
N GLN A 52 -19.79 2.09 -3.98
CA GLN A 52 -19.75 2.47 -2.55
C GLN A 52 -18.59 3.42 -2.24
N PHE A 53 -17.42 3.14 -2.82
CA PHE A 53 -16.15 3.82 -2.61
C PHE A 53 -15.67 4.37 -3.94
N LYS A 54 -16.03 5.62 -4.25
CA LYS A 54 -15.65 6.26 -5.52
C LYS A 54 -14.13 6.37 -5.64
N PRO A 55 -13.45 5.70 -6.59
CA PRO A 55 -12.00 5.59 -6.61
C PRO A 55 -11.29 6.81 -7.24
N CYS A 56 -11.96 7.95 -7.39
CA CYS A 56 -11.39 9.19 -7.92
C CYS A 56 -11.69 10.39 -7.01
N GLY A 57 -10.95 11.48 -7.21
CA GLY A 57 -11.06 12.72 -6.43
C GLY A 57 -10.18 12.78 -5.18
N ILE A 58 -10.51 13.69 -4.27
CA ILE A 58 -9.68 14.01 -3.09
C ILE A 58 -9.46 12.79 -2.19
N ASN A 59 -10.50 11.97 -2.01
CA ASN A 59 -10.45 10.79 -1.15
C ASN A 59 -10.03 9.51 -1.89
N LYS A 60 -9.49 9.61 -3.13
CA LYS A 60 -9.20 8.44 -3.97
C LYS A 60 -8.38 7.38 -3.25
N HIS A 61 -7.31 7.78 -2.57
CA HIS A 61 -6.42 6.85 -1.88
C HIS A 61 -7.11 6.15 -0.69
N PHE A 62 -7.94 6.88 0.07
CA PHE A 62 -8.72 6.29 1.17
C PHE A 62 -9.74 5.28 0.65
N HIS A 63 -10.41 5.61 -0.45
CA HIS A 63 -11.39 4.73 -1.08
C HIS A 63 -10.71 3.50 -1.71
N LEU A 64 -9.56 3.65 -2.37
CA LEU A 64 -8.80 2.53 -2.91
C LEU A 64 -8.34 1.56 -1.80
N LEU A 65 -7.87 2.07 -0.66
CA LEU A 65 -7.54 1.23 0.50
C LEU A 65 -8.76 0.47 1.03
N ALA A 66 -9.93 1.12 1.10
CA ALA A 66 -11.17 0.46 1.48
C ALA A 66 -11.55 -0.64 0.49
N ILE A 67 -11.48 -0.37 -0.82
CA ILE A 67 -11.76 -1.37 -1.85
C ILE A 67 -10.84 -2.59 -1.69
N ILE A 68 -9.53 -2.38 -1.49
CA ILE A 68 -8.58 -3.50 -1.32
C ILE A 68 -8.98 -4.38 -0.12
N ASP A 69 -9.29 -3.78 1.02
CA ASP A 69 -9.65 -4.53 2.22
C ASP A 69 -10.98 -5.28 2.05
N HIS A 70 -12.00 -4.62 1.46
CA HIS A 70 -13.31 -5.23 1.17
C HIS A 70 -13.30 -6.22 -0.01
N MET A 71 -12.28 -6.20 -0.86
CA MET A 71 -12.01 -7.25 -1.84
C MET A 71 -11.41 -8.49 -1.17
N GLY A 72 -10.73 -8.34 -0.04
CA GLY A 72 -10.15 -9.43 0.72
C GLY A 72 -11.09 -10.07 1.75
N LYS A 73 -12.11 -9.33 2.19
CA LYS A 73 -13.02 -9.70 3.29
C LYS A 73 -14.43 -9.20 3.03
N ILE A 74 -15.42 -9.92 3.56
CA ILE A 74 -16.82 -9.51 3.58
C ILE A 74 -17.20 -9.28 5.04
N TYR A 75 -17.61 -8.07 5.36
CA TYR A 75 -17.98 -7.69 6.72
C TYR A 75 -19.46 -7.95 6.99
N ASP A 76 -19.79 -8.24 8.25
CA ASP A 76 -21.16 -8.50 8.72
C ASP A 76 -22.17 -7.37 8.47
N ASN A 77 -21.69 -6.13 8.46
CA ASN A 77 -22.46 -4.92 8.26
C ASN A 77 -22.71 -4.59 6.78
N GLU A 78 -22.17 -5.40 5.87
CA GLU A 78 -22.46 -5.27 4.46
C GLU A 78 -23.89 -5.70 4.12
N HIS A 79 -24.36 -5.26 2.96
CA HIS A 79 -25.69 -5.59 2.48
C HIS A 79 -25.89 -7.11 2.35
N ALA A 80 -27.12 -7.61 2.57
CA ALA A 80 -27.42 -9.04 2.51
C ALA A 80 -27.07 -9.68 1.15
N GLN A 81 -27.05 -8.88 0.08
CA GLN A 81 -26.60 -9.34 -1.25
C GLN A 81 -25.13 -9.77 -1.27
N SER A 82 -24.30 -9.35 -0.32
CA SER A 82 -22.90 -9.81 -0.19
C SER A 82 -22.79 -11.32 0.08
N GLU A 83 -23.87 -11.99 0.47
CA GLU A 83 -23.92 -13.45 0.62
C GLU A 83 -23.51 -14.20 -0.66
N ILE A 84 -23.71 -13.61 -1.85
CA ILE A 84 -23.34 -14.27 -3.11
C ILE A 84 -21.84 -14.59 -3.19
N TYR A 85 -21.02 -13.84 -2.45
CA TYR A 85 -19.56 -13.98 -2.43
C TYR A 85 -19.07 -14.98 -1.38
N LEU A 86 -19.95 -15.52 -0.53
CA LEU A 86 -19.60 -16.44 0.54
C LEU A 86 -19.74 -17.91 0.15
N SER A 87 -19.01 -18.78 0.88
CA SER A 87 -19.22 -20.24 0.88
C SER A 87 -20.61 -20.58 1.47
N GLU A 88 -21.14 -21.77 1.22
CA GLU A 88 -22.44 -22.16 1.78
C GLU A 88 -22.40 -22.23 3.32
N GLU A 89 -21.26 -22.65 3.88
CA GLU A 89 -21.04 -22.69 5.32
C GLU A 89 -21.03 -21.28 5.93
N ASP A 90 -20.33 -20.33 5.29
CA ASP A 90 -20.23 -18.96 5.78
C ASP A 90 -21.51 -18.16 5.55
N LYS A 91 -22.32 -18.48 4.53
CA LYS A 91 -23.66 -17.88 4.35
C LYS A 91 -24.56 -18.12 5.55
N VAL A 92 -24.58 -19.33 6.09
CA VAL A 92 -25.39 -19.65 7.27
C VAL A 92 -24.93 -18.84 8.48
N ARG A 93 -23.60 -18.74 8.68
CA ARG A 93 -22.99 -17.96 9.77
C ARG A 93 -23.31 -16.46 9.61
N PHE A 94 -23.12 -15.93 8.42
CA PHE A 94 -23.40 -14.54 8.07
C PHE A 94 -24.87 -14.18 8.34
N ARG A 95 -25.83 -14.97 7.87
CA ARG A 95 -27.26 -14.75 8.12
C ARG A 95 -27.63 -14.80 9.59
N ASN A 96 -27.11 -15.78 10.32
CA ASN A 96 -27.41 -15.92 11.74
C ASN A 96 -26.86 -14.72 12.51
N HIS A 97 -25.63 -14.30 12.21
CA HIS A 97 -25.03 -13.15 12.85
C HIS A 97 -25.73 -11.84 12.50
N GLN A 98 -26.14 -11.63 11.24
CA GLN A 98 -26.95 -10.46 10.85
C GLN A 98 -28.29 -10.44 11.58
N ARG A 99 -28.93 -11.60 11.79
CA ARG A 99 -30.17 -11.71 12.57
C ARG A 99 -29.95 -11.38 14.04
N GLU A 100 -28.86 -11.87 14.63
CA GLU A 100 -28.48 -11.57 16.02
C GLU A 100 -28.22 -10.07 16.23
N MET A 101 -27.51 -9.44 15.28
CA MET A 101 -27.28 -7.99 15.25
C MET A 101 -28.59 -7.21 15.19
N LEU A 102 -29.54 -7.62 14.33
CA LEU A 102 -30.85 -6.97 14.20
C LEU A 102 -31.70 -7.11 15.47
N MET A 103 -31.61 -8.25 16.17
CA MET A 103 -32.33 -8.49 17.42
C MET A 103 -31.65 -7.86 18.65
N GLY A 104 -30.54 -7.14 18.47
CA GLY A 104 -29.79 -6.52 19.56
C GLY A 104 -29.18 -7.52 20.54
N ALA A 105 -29.02 -8.78 20.11
CA ALA A 105 -28.61 -9.89 20.96
C ALA A 105 -27.08 -10.03 21.10
N CYS A 106 -26.30 -9.16 20.47
CA CYS A 106 -24.84 -9.20 20.54
C CYS A 106 -24.36 -8.77 21.95
N PRO A 107 -23.83 -9.70 22.77
CA PRO A 107 -23.51 -9.42 24.17
C PRO A 107 -22.38 -8.38 24.34
N ASN A 108 -21.55 -8.20 23.31
CA ASN A 108 -20.35 -7.38 23.37
C ASN A 108 -20.37 -6.15 22.44
N GLY A 109 -21.39 -5.92 21.61
CA GLY A 109 -21.53 -4.71 20.76
C GLY A 109 -20.39 -4.37 19.77
N THR A 110 -19.23 -5.04 19.85
CA THR A 110 -17.98 -4.70 19.14
C THR A 110 -17.39 -5.85 18.34
N ASP A 111 -17.86 -7.09 18.53
CA ASP A 111 -17.30 -8.26 17.83
C ASP A 111 -17.84 -8.32 16.39
N ARG A 112 -17.25 -7.49 15.53
CA ARG A 112 -17.49 -7.49 14.09
C ARG A 112 -16.90 -8.73 13.46
N LEU A 113 -17.70 -9.47 12.71
CA LEU A 113 -17.24 -10.62 11.96
C LEU A 113 -16.85 -10.22 10.53
N ALA A 114 -15.74 -10.81 10.09
CA ALA A 114 -15.27 -10.74 8.72
C ALA A 114 -15.15 -12.16 8.16
N PHE A 115 -15.67 -12.36 6.95
CA PHE A 115 -15.70 -13.63 6.28
C PHE A 115 -14.83 -13.58 5.02
N PRO A 116 -14.07 -14.65 4.71
CA PRO A 116 -13.30 -14.70 3.48
C PRO A 116 -14.24 -14.88 2.28
N PRO A 117 -14.05 -14.14 1.18
CA PRO A 117 -14.78 -14.39 -0.05
C PRO A 117 -14.35 -15.71 -0.70
N LYS A 118 -15.31 -16.39 -1.34
CA LYS A 118 -15.13 -17.68 -2.02
C LYS A 118 -14.28 -17.60 -3.29
N TYR A 119 -14.20 -16.42 -3.92
CA TYR A 119 -13.29 -16.22 -5.05
C TYR A 119 -11.84 -16.18 -4.57
N MET A 120 -10.90 -16.61 -5.41
CA MET A 120 -9.48 -16.71 -5.04
C MET A 120 -8.69 -15.41 -5.26
N CYS A 121 -9.18 -14.53 -6.14
CA CYS A 121 -8.52 -13.27 -6.44
C CYS A 121 -8.33 -12.42 -5.17
N ARG A 122 -7.10 -11.94 -4.94
CA ARG A 122 -6.74 -11.02 -3.85
C ARG A 122 -5.91 -9.91 -4.47
N PRO A 123 -6.57 -8.96 -5.16
CA PRO A 123 -5.88 -8.01 -6.01
C PRO A 123 -5.07 -7.03 -5.16
N SER A 124 -3.87 -6.68 -5.63
CA SER A 124 -3.09 -5.57 -5.11
C SER A 124 -3.68 -4.24 -5.56
N LEU A 125 -3.22 -3.13 -4.97
CA LEU A 125 -3.58 -1.78 -5.43
C LEU A 125 -3.34 -1.62 -6.94
N GLU A 126 -2.14 -1.99 -7.41
CA GLU A 126 -1.76 -1.91 -8.82
C GLU A 126 -2.73 -2.68 -9.74
N LEU A 127 -3.18 -3.86 -9.31
CA LEU A 127 -4.09 -4.67 -10.11
C LEU A 127 -5.50 -4.08 -10.16
N ILE A 128 -5.94 -3.44 -9.08
CA ILE A 128 -7.22 -2.70 -9.06
C ILE A 128 -7.11 -1.47 -9.94
N GLU A 129 -6.05 -0.67 -9.82
CA GLU A 129 -5.83 0.52 -10.64
C GLU A 129 -5.80 0.18 -12.13
N GLN A 130 -5.07 -0.88 -12.51
CA GLN A 130 -5.07 -1.37 -13.90
C GLN A 130 -6.48 -1.73 -14.38
N LYS A 131 -7.29 -2.37 -13.52
CA LYS A 131 -8.66 -2.77 -13.86
C LYS A 131 -9.60 -1.57 -13.97
N LEU A 132 -9.44 -0.59 -13.09
CA LEU A 132 -10.19 0.67 -13.12
C LEU A 132 -9.85 1.50 -14.36
N ASP A 133 -8.58 1.54 -14.73
CA ASP A 133 -8.14 2.23 -15.93
C ASP A 133 -8.68 1.55 -17.20
N GLU A 134 -8.67 0.21 -17.25
CA GLU A 134 -9.30 -0.56 -18.32
C GLU A 134 -10.80 -0.25 -18.47
N TRP A 135 -11.53 -0.14 -17.35
CA TRP A 135 -12.99 0.04 -17.37
C TRP A 135 -13.44 1.47 -17.60
N PHE A 136 -12.72 2.45 -17.04
CA PHE A 136 -13.21 3.83 -16.93
C PHE A 136 -12.24 4.89 -17.46
N GLY A 137 -10.97 4.55 -17.69
CA GLY A 137 -9.91 5.54 -17.96
C GLY A 137 -9.78 6.52 -16.80
N LEU A 138 -9.11 6.10 -15.73
CA LEU A 138 -9.17 6.80 -14.43
C LEU A 138 -8.62 8.23 -14.53
N GLU A 139 -7.66 8.47 -15.43
CA GLU A 139 -7.10 9.78 -15.75
C GLU A 139 -8.20 10.79 -16.13
N TYR A 140 -9.08 10.43 -17.07
CA TYR A 140 -10.18 11.28 -17.50
C TYR A 140 -11.23 11.48 -16.39
N CYS A 141 -11.43 10.47 -15.55
CA CYS A 141 -12.32 10.60 -14.40
C CYS A 141 -11.78 11.59 -13.36
N GLU A 142 -10.46 11.65 -13.16
CA GLU A 142 -9.83 12.59 -12.24
C GLU A 142 -9.87 14.03 -12.76
N GLU A 143 -9.63 14.25 -14.05
CA GLU A 143 -9.69 15.59 -14.65
C GLU A 143 -11.08 16.24 -14.55
N ASN A 144 -12.13 15.41 -14.64
CA ASN A 144 -13.52 15.86 -14.57
C ASN A 144 -14.05 15.97 -13.13
N GLU A 145 -13.27 15.55 -12.13
CA GLU A 145 -13.73 15.57 -10.75
C GLU A 145 -13.73 16.99 -10.20
N SER A 146 -14.89 17.45 -9.73
CA SER A 146 -15.00 18.76 -9.10
C SER A 146 -14.31 18.79 -7.74
N TYR A 147 -13.43 19.77 -7.52
CA TYR A 147 -12.93 20.08 -6.19
C TYR A 147 -14.05 20.72 -5.35
N PRO A 148 -14.39 20.18 -4.16
CA PRO A 148 -15.35 20.83 -3.29
C PRO A 148 -14.86 22.23 -2.92
N ASN A 149 -15.78 23.19 -2.83
CA ASN A 149 -15.44 24.60 -2.58
C ASN A 149 -14.58 24.80 -1.32
N SER A 150 -14.75 23.98 -0.29
CA SER A 150 -13.95 24.01 0.95
C SER A 150 -12.46 23.67 0.75
N PHE A 151 -12.11 22.99 -0.34
CA PHE A 151 -10.72 22.68 -0.73
C PHE A 151 -10.22 23.56 -1.88
N SER A 152 -11.11 24.33 -2.52
CA SER A 152 -10.75 25.23 -3.63
C SER A 152 -9.97 26.46 -3.17
N LYS A 153 -10.14 26.83 -1.89
CA LYS A 153 -9.37 27.89 -1.25
C LYS A 153 -8.31 27.19 -0.42
N LEU A 154 -7.05 27.57 -0.64
CA LEU A 154 -6.02 27.47 0.38
C LEU A 154 -6.51 28.35 1.54
N GLU A 155 -7.39 27.83 2.41
CA GLU A 155 -7.44 28.36 3.77
C GLU A 155 -6.01 28.29 4.26
N GLU A 156 -5.43 29.45 4.55
CA GLU A 156 -4.02 29.60 4.85
C GLU A 156 -3.68 28.63 5.99
N PHE A 157 -3.14 27.46 5.65
CA PHE A 157 -2.44 26.60 6.59
C PHE A 157 -1.19 27.36 7.00
N ARG A 158 -1.36 28.31 7.92
CA ARG A 158 -0.26 28.93 8.64
C ARG A 158 0.15 27.93 9.70
N LEU A 159 1.45 27.67 9.78
CA LEU A 159 1.97 27.02 10.98
C LEU A 159 1.56 27.87 12.20
N PRO A 160 1.13 27.23 13.29
CA PRO A 160 0.88 27.93 14.54
C PRO A 160 2.03 28.87 14.91
N ASP A 161 1.70 30.05 15.42
CA ASP A 161 2.68 31.13 15.67
C ASP A 161 3.87 30.67 16.52
N TYR A 162 3.65 29.77 17.49
CA TYR A 162 4.73 29.24 18.32
C TYR A 162 5.80 28.46 17.52
N ILE A 163 5.42 27.76 16.45
CA ILE A 163 6.39 27.04 15.59
C ILE A 163 7.14 28.05 14.72
N MET A 164 6.46 29.09 14.26
CA MET A 164 7.08 30.17 13.48
C MET A 164 8.08 30.95 14.32
N ASP A 165 7.80 31.17 15.60
CA ASP A 165 8.68 31.81 16.57
C ASP A 165 9.91 30.95 16.87
N GLU A 166 9.75 29.64 17.07
CA GLU A 166 10.86 28.69 17.23
C GLU A 166 11.81 28.70 16.02
N ILE A 167 11.25 28.65 14.80
CA ILE A 167 12.05 28.71 13.56
C ILE A 167 12.83 30.02 13.44
N SER A 168 12.24 31.12 13.93
CA SER A 168 12.87 32.44 13.90
C SER A 168 14.00 32.54 14.92
N GLN A 169 13.81 32.00 16.13
CA GLN A 169 14.83 31.94 17.18
C GLN A 169 16.02 31.06 16.75
N ASP A 170 15.75 29.89 16.17
CA ASP A 170 16.78 28.99 15.64
C ASP A 170 17.64 29.63 14.53
N LYS A 171 17.04 30.50 13.72
CA LYS A 171 17.77 31.26 12.68
C LYS A 171 18.63 32.36 13.30
N ASP A 172 18.08 33.11 14.25
CA ASP A 172 18.83 34.18 14.94
C ASP A 172 20.00 33.63 15.78
N GLU A 173 19.85 32.45 16.37
CA GLU A 173 20.94 31.76 17.08
C GLU A 173 22.03 31.28 16.12
N LYS A 174 21.66 30.67 14.98
CA LYS A 174 22.64 30.23 13.96
C LYS A 174 23.37 31.41 13.31
N ASP A 175 22.71 32.54 13.13
CA ASP A 175 23.33 33.74 12.57
C ASP A 175 24.23 34.45 13.60
N LYS A 176 23.91 34.39 14.90
CA LYS A 176 24.80 34.84 15.98
C LYS A 176 26.04 33.94 16.15
N GLU A 177 25.89 32.63 15.96
CA GLU A 177 27.01 31.68 15.96
C GLU A 177 27.93 31.89 14.75
N ARG A 178 27.37 32.21 13.57
CA ARG A 178 28.14 32.55 12.35
C ARG A 178 28.75 33.94 12.38
N GLY A 179 28.13 34.89 13.09
CA GLY A 179 28.58 36.28 13.23
C GLY A 179 29.62 36.54 14.32
N SER A 180 29.95 35.53 15.14
CA SER A 180 31.00 35.67 16.16
C SER A 180 32.39 35.68 15.51
N PRO A 181 33.18 36.76 15.65
CA PRO A 181 34.51 36.81 15.05
C PRO A 181 35.39 35.76 15.72
N VAL A 182 35.90 34.82 14.93
CA VAL A 182 36.99 33.92 15.32
C VAL A 182 38.18 34.80 15.70
N VAL A 183 38.39 35.02 16.99
CA VAL A 183 39.56 35.71 17.51
C VAL A 183 40.76 34.80 17.26
N ALA A 184 41.58 35.16 16.27
CA ALA A 184 42.82 34.48 15.95
C ALA A 184 43.76 34.50 17.19
N PRO A 185 44.48 33.40 17.49
CA PRO A 185 45.38 33.36 18.62
C PRO A 185 46.64 34.17 18.30
N THR A 186 46.78 35.36 18.88
CA THR A 186 48.01 36.16 18.80
C THR A 186 49.12 35.51 19.63
N SER A 187 50.16 35.05 18.93
CA SER A 187 51.39 34.48 19.48
C SER A 187 52.13 35.47 20.38
N ASN A 188 52.40 35.08 21.63
CA ASN A 188 53.16 35.89 22.57
C ASN A 188 54.66 35.97 22.23
N LYS A 189 55.18 37.17 22.49
CA LYS A 189 56.45 37.76 22.07
C LYS A 189 57.67 37.04 22.68
N ARG A 190 58.66 36.73 21.82
CA ARG A 190 60.03 36.28 22.16
C ARG A 190 60.65 37.11 23.28
N ARG A 191 61.11 36.45 24.37
CA ARG A 191 62.08 37.01 25.33
C ARG A 191 63.46 37.07 24.67
N ARG A 192 64.06 38.26 24.65
CA ARG A 192 65.48 38.49 24.35
C ARG A 192 66.31 37.96 25.53
N ILE A 193 67.26 37.08 25.25
CA ILE A 193 68.41 36.81 26.13
C ILE A 193 69.58 37.59 25.52
N ALA A 194 70.28 38.32 26.37
CA ALA A 194 71.43 39.14 26.03
C ALA A 194 72.63 38.26 25.66
N ALA A 195 73.32 38.61 24.58
CA ALA A 195 74.69 38.23 24.30
C ALA A 195 75.39 39.49 23.76
N SER A 196 76.37 39.98 24.50
CA SER A 196 77.40 40.89 24.02
C SER A 196 78.73 40.22 24.32
N GLU A 197 79.53 40.08 23.26
CA GLU A 197 80.89 39.54 23.25
C GLU A 197 81.84 40.45 24.04
N ASP A 198 82.63 39.84 24.93
CA ASP A 198 84.11 39.89 24.98
C ASP A 198 84.61 38.71 25.84
#